data_AF-A0A0Q7JSK1-F1
#
_entry.id   AF-A0A0Q7JSK1-F1
#
_cell.length_a   1.000
_cell.length_b   1.000
_cell.length_c   1.000
_cell.angle_alpha   90.00
_cell.angle_beta   90.00
_cell.angle_gamma   90.00
#
_symmetry.space_group_name_H-M   'P 1'
#
loop_
_entity.id
_entity.type
_entity.pdbx_description
1 polymer ?
#
loop_
_entity_poly.entity_id
_entity_poly.type
_entity_poly.pdbx_seq_one_letter_code
_entity_poly.pdbx_strand_id
1 'polypeptide(L)'
;MPLWHVTLTVAGEPVPAAQLRDALEQLVHERPFMLAVRYADDRAELRYWDEAEDVDDAAAMALRIWAEHRASCGLPPWRVVGVEVIDRDTVHARGADRPQTPLIAAGVTPL
;
A
#
# COMPACT_ATOMS: atom_id res chain seq x y z
N MET A 1 -0.42 -5.56 19.89
CA MET A 1 0.69 -6.30 19.26
C MET A 1 1.74 -5.29 18.79
N PRO A 2 2.99 -5.63 18.43
CA PRO A 2 3.89 -4.64 17.86
C PRO A 2 3.31 -4.03 16.56
N LEU A 3 3.69 -2.78 16.29
CA LEU A 3 3.28 -2.05 15.08
C LEU A 3 4.41 -2.07 14.05
N TRP A 4 4.07 -2.47 12.84
CA TRP A 4 4.97 -2.58 11.70
C TRP A 4 4.57 -1.59 10.61
N HIS A 5 5.51 -0.79 10.12
CA HIS A 5 5.26 0.03 8.95
C HIS A 5 5.46 -0.83 7.70
N VAL A 6 4.42 -0.90 6.88
CA VAL A 6 4.42 -1.69 5.65
C VAL A 6 4.39 -0.76 4.44
N THR A 7 5.27 -1.02 3.47
CA THR A 7 5.17 -0.51 2.11
C THR A 7 4.91 -1.69 1.17
N LEU A 8 3.69 -1.78 0.63
CA LEU A 8 3.31 -2.78 -0.37
C LEU A 8 3.40 -2.16 -1.76
N THR A 9 4.17 -2.78 -2.66
CA THR A 9 4.29 -2.36 -4.04
C THR A 9 3.63 -3.37 -4.97
N VAL A 10 2.72 -2.91 -5.81
CA VAL A 10 2.05 -3.72 -6.84
C VAL A 10 2.29 -3.14 -8.22
N ALA A 11 2.37 -4.00 -9.23
CA ALA A 11 2.52 -3.59 -10.62
C ALA A 11 1.89 -4.58 -11.61
N GLY A 12 1.62 -4.12 -12.81
CA GLY A 12 1.16 -4.95 -13.93
C GLY A 12 0.85 -4.11 -15.17
N GLU A 13 -0.06 -4.60 -16.01
CA GLU A 13 -0.42 -3.91 -17.26
C GLU A 13 -1.01 -2.51 -16.99
N PRO A 14 -0.62 -1.48 -17.77
CA PRO A 14 -1.11 -0.12 -17.56
C PRO A 14 -2.64 -0.02 -17.63
N VAL A 15 -3.22 0.78 -16.74
CA VAL A 15 -4.66 1.10 -16.72
C VAL A 15 -4.90 2.61 -16.68
N PRO A 16 -6.07 3.09 -17.12
CA PRO A 16 -6.39 4.52 -17.05
C PRO A 16 -6.32 5.05 -15.62
N ALA A 17 -5.51 6.09 -15.40
CA ALA A 17 -5.24 6.67 -14.08
C ALA A 17 -6.50 7.07 -13.31
N ALA A 18 -7.56 7.53 -14.00
CA ALA A 18 -8.84 7.87 -13.37
C ALA A 18 -9.54 6.64 -12.77
N GLN A 19 -9.59 5.52 -13.51
CA GLN A 19 -10.19 4.28 -13.01
C GLN A 19 -9.42 3.72 -11.82
N LEU A 20 -8.08 3.79 -11.90
CA LEU A 20 -7.21 3.38 -10.80
C LEU A 20 -7.42 4.24 -9.56
N ARG A 21 -7.52 5.57 -9.73
CA ARG A 21 -7.81 6.49 -8.64
C ARG A 21 -9.11 6.14 -7.93
N ASP A 22 -10.20 5.92 -8.67
CA ASP A 22 -11.50 5.59 -8.09
C ASP A 22 -11.45 4.26 -7.31
N ALA A 23 -10.76 3.25 -7.86
CA ALA A 23 -10.57 1.96 -7.20
C ALA A 23 -9.71 2.06 -5.92
N LEU A 24 -8.66 2.90 -5.93
CA LEU A 24 -7.83 3.16 -4.76
C LEU A 24 -8.57 3.96 -3.69
N GLU A 25 -9.47 4.88 -4.07
CA GLU A 25 -10.36 5.58 -3.15
C GLU A 25 -11.29 4.60 -2.44
N GLN A 26 -11.85 3.63 -3.16
CA GLN A 26 -12.66 2.56 -2.57
C GLN A 26 -11.84 1.68 -1.62
N LEU A 27 -10.60 1.34 -1.99
CA LEU A 27 -9.70 0.57 -1.12
C LEU A 27 -9.40 1.30 0.19
N VAL A 28 -9.11 2.60 0.13
CA VAL A 28 -8.90 3.44 1.32
C VAL A 28 -10.18 3.51 2.18
N HIS A 29 -11.35 3.57 1.56
CA HIS A 29 -12.63 3.56 2.27
C HIS A 29 -12.84 2.24 3.05
N GLU A 30 -12.52 1.09 2.43
CA GLU A 30 -12.58 -0.23 3.08
C GLU A 30 -11.48 -0.42 4.14
N ARG A 31 -10.38 0.35 4.07
CA ARG A 31 -9.18 0.21 4.91
C ARG A 31 -8.77 1.57 5.51
N PRO A 32 -9.48 2.09 6.53
CA PRO A 32 -9.29 3.45 7.04
C PRO A 32 -7.99 3.69 7.83
N PHE A 33 -6.99 2.80 7.74
CA PHE A 33 -5.70 2.88 8.45
C PHE A 33 -4.51 3.20 7.51
N MET A 34 -4.78 3.52 6.24
CA MET A 34 -3.75 3.89 5.28
C MET A 34 -3.05 5.21 5.65
N LEU A 35 -1.71 5.25 5.50
CA LEU A 35 -0.89 6.45 5.65
C LEU A 35 -0.69 7.20 4.33
N ALA A 36 -0.53 6.46 3.24
CA ALA A 36 -0.36 7.00 1.90
C ALA A 36 -0.63 5.92 0.84
N VAL A 37 -1.15 6.36 -0.30
CA VAL A 37 -1.26 5.58 -1.52
C VAL A 37 -0.67 6.43 -2.65
N ARG A 38 0.38 5.91 -3.28
CA ARG A 38 0.95 6.52 -4.47
C ARG A 38 0.69 5.63 -5.67
N TYR A 39 0.41 6.19 -6.83
CA TYR A 39 0.21 5.38 -8.03
C TYR A 39 0.78 6.02 -9.30
N ALA A 40 1.04 5.16 -10.28
CA ALA A 40 1.27 5.45 -11.68
C ALA A 40 0.27 4.62 -12.51
N ASP A 41 0.31 4.71 -13.83
CA ASP A 41 -0.59 3.95 -14.70
C ASP A 41 -0.35 2.43 -14.65
N ASP A 42 0.84 1.96 -14.23
CA ASP A 42 1.24 0.56 -14.20
C ASP A 42 1.59 0.02 -12.80
N ARG A 43 1.50 0.87 -11.77
CA ARG A 43 2.02 0.60 -10.42
C ARG A 43 1.25 1.34 -9.33
N ALA A 44 1.20 0.75 -8.14
CA ALA A 44 0.83 1.45 -6.92
C ALA A 44 1.71 1.04 -5.72
N GLU A 45 1.87 1.98 -4.79
CA GLU A 45 2.51 1.80 -3.49
C GLU A 45 1.51 2.14 -2.40
N LEU A 46 1.22 1.17 -1.52
CA LEU A 46 0.36 1.34 -0.35
C LEU A 46 1.26 1.40 0.89
N ARG A 47 1.03 2.38 1.76
CA ARG A 47 1.75 2.55 3.02
C ARG A 47 0.79 2.60 4.18
N TYR A 48 1.06 1.82 5.22
CA TYR A 48 0.21 1.73 6.39
C TYR A 48 0.96 1.17 7.62
N TRP A 49 0.33 1.26 8.79
CA TRP A 49 0.77 0.54 9.99
C TRP A 49 -0.06 -0.73 10.16
N ASP A 50 0.61 -1.86 10.43
CA ASP A 50 -0.02 -3.15 10.69
C ASP A 50 0.28 -3.62 12.12
N GLU A 51 -0.69 -4.28 12.75
CA GLU A 51 -0.51 -4.95 14.04
C GLU A 51 -0.31 -6.45 13.80
N ALA A 52 0.88 -6.96 14.06
CA ALA A 52 1.24 -8.37 13.85
C ALA A 52 2.15 -8.87 14.98
N GLU A 53 2.29 -10.18 15.16
CA GLU A 53 3.14 -10.73 16.24
C GLU A 53 4.62 -10.51 15.92
N ASP A 54 5.01 -10.76 14.67
CA ASP A 54 6.35 -10.56 14.15
C ASP A 54 6.35 -10.01 12.71
N VAL A 55 7.54 -9.91 12.12
CA VAL A 55 7.76 -9.38 10.77
C VAL A 55 7.23 -10.31 9.67
N ASP A 56 7.26 -11.63 9.91
CA ASP A 56 6.84 -12.63 8.93
C ASP A 56 5.31 -12.62 8.81
N ASP A 57 4.60 -12.48 9.93
CA ASP A 57 3.15 -12.30 9.96
C ASP A 57 2.72 -11.01 9.26
N ALA A 58 3.36 -9.88 9.55
CA ALA A 58 3.08 -8.61 8.87
C ALA A 58 3.31 -8.72 7.35
N ALA A 59 4.39 -9.37 6.92
CA ALA A 59 4.66 -9.61 5.51
C ALA A 59 3.59 -10.50 4.87
N ALA A 60 3.20 -11.59 5.53
CA ALA A 60 2.17 -12.51 5.04
C ALA A 60 0.81 -11.83 4.87
N MET A 61 0.42 -10.98 5.82
CA MET A 61 -0.80 -10.16 5.73
C MET A 61 -0.72 -9.16 4.57
N ALA A 62 0.39 -8.43 4.45
CA ALA A 62 0.61 -7.46 3.37
C ALA A 62 0.47 -8.05 1.97
N LEU A 63 1.03 -9.25 1.76
CA LEU A 63 1.01 -9.95 0.47
C LEU A 63 -0.41 -10.28 -0.02
N ARG A 64 -1.40 -10.29 0.87
CA ARG A 64 -2.79 -10.68 0.56
C ARG A 64 -3.70 -9.50 0.27
N ILE A 65 -3.38 -8.31 0.77
CA ILE A 65 -4.25 -7.12 0.71
C ILE A 65 -4.76 -6.87 -0.71
N TRP A 66 -3.84 -6.82 -1.69
CA TRP A 66 -4.24 -6.52 -3.06
C TRP A 66 -5.20 -7.56 -3.64
N ALA A 67 -4.89 -8.85 -3.46
CA ALA A 67 -5.71 -9.94 -3.97
C ALA A 67 -7.09 -9.99 -3.31
N GLU A 68 -7.16 -9.74 -1.99
CA GLU A 68 -8.40 -9.77 -1.22
C GLU A 68 -9.38 -8.67 -1.60
N HIS A 69 -8.90 -7.48 -1.96
CA HIS A 69 -9.75 -6.30 -2.26
C HIS A 69 -9.89 -6.04 -3.75
N ARG A 70 -9.22 -6.85 -4.59
CA ARG A 70 -9.26 -6.66 -6.04
C ARG A 70 -10.67 -6.64 -6.59
N ALA A 71 -11.49 -7.59 -6.17
CA ALA A 71 -12.85 -7.73 -6.65
C ALA A 71 -13.80 -6.69 -6.02
N SER A 72 -13.66 -6.38 -4.73
CA SER A 72 -14.55 -5.43 -4.03
C SER A 72 -14.32 -3.98 -4.50
N CYS A 73 -13.06 -3.59 -4.72
CA CYS A 73 -12.69 -2.23 -5.08
C CYS A 73 -12.50 -2.01 -6.59
N GLY A 74 -12.58 -3.06 -7.42
CA GLY A 74 -12.32 -2.95 -8.86
C GLY A 74 -10.86 -2.71 -9.21
N LEU A 75 -9.92 -3.20 -8.39
CA LEU A 75 -8.49 -3.02 -8.65
C LEU A 75 -8.04 -3.88 -9.84
N PRO A 76 -7.01 -3.44 -10.60
CA PRO A 76 -6.49 -4.22 -11.72
C PRO A 76 -5.84 -5.54 -11.26
N PRO A 77 -5.70 -6.53 -12.17
CA PRO A 77 -5.04 -7.83 -11.92
C PRO A 77 -3.52 -7.73 -11.73
N TRP A 78 -3.06 -6.67 -11.07
CA TRP A 78 -1.66 -6.46 -10.72
C TRP A 78 -1.20 -7.42 -9.65
N ARG A 79 0.11 -7.66 -9.64
CA ARG A 79 0.77 -8.56 -8.69
C ARG A 79 1.59 -7.74 -7.72
N VAL A 80 1.78 -8.28 -6.52
CA VAL A 80 2.78 -7.76 -5.60
C VAL A 80 4.16 -7.97 -6.20
N VAL A 81 4.94 -6.90 -6.27
CA VAL A 81 6.32 -6.89 -6.78
C VAL A 81 7.34 -6.44 -5.74
N GLY A 82 6.87 -5.98 -4.57
CA GLY A 82 7.73 -5.62 -3.44
C GLY A 82 6.94 -5.49 -2.14
N VAL A 83 7.58 -5.86 -1.04
CA VAL A 83 7.10 -5.65 0.33
C VAL A 83 8.28 -5.16 1.16
N GLU A 84 8.11 -4.06 1.87
CA GLU A 84 9.01 -3.61 2.92
C GLU A 84 8.25 -3.63 4.25
N VAL A 85 8.79 -4.28 5.27
CA VAL A 85 8.24 -4.33 6.63
C VAL A 85 9.31 -3.84 7.58
N ILE A 86 8.98 -2.84 8.39
CA ILE A 86 9.94 -2.16 9.24
C ILE A 86 9.35 -1.96 10.64
N ASP A 87 10.16 -2.18 11.67
CA ASP A 87 9.80 -1.83 13.03
C ASP A 87 9.62 -0.32 13.22
N ARG A 88 8.89 0.05 14.28
CA ARG A 88 8.56 1.44 14.55
C ARG A 88 9.78 2.35 14.79
N ASP A 89 10.82 1.87 15.45
CA ASP A 89 11.99 2.67 15.81
C ASP A 89 12.80 3.02 14.56
N THR A 90 12.97 2.06 13.66
CA THR A 90 13.63 2.27 12.36
C THR A 90 12.86 3.26 11.48
N VAL A 91 11.52 3.24 11.49
CA VAL A 91 10.69 4.20 10.73
C VAL A 91 10.85 5.61 11.30
N HIS A 92 10.85 5.73 12.63
CA HIS A 92 11.00 7.01 13.33
C HIS A 92 12.39 7.61 13.04
N ALA A 93 13.44 6.77 13.03
CA ALA A 93 14.79 7.18 12.65
C ALA A 93 14.88 7.68 11.19
N ARG A 94 14.07 7.11 10.29
CA ARG A 94 13.97 7.54 8.88
C ARG A 94 13.06 8.76 8.67
N GLY A 95 12.32 9.20 9.68
CA GLY A 95 11.33 10.28 9.55
C GLY A 95 10.16 9.96 8.60
N ALA A 96 9.86 8.67 8.42
CA ALA A 96 8.91 8.18 7.44
C ALA A 96 7.49 7.93 8.01
N ASP A 97 7.24 8.20 9.29
CA ASP A 97 5.98 7.84 9.98
C ASP A 97 4.77 8.74 9.67
N ARG A 98 4.96 9.82 8.89
CA ARG A 98 3.90 10.81 8.65
C ARG A 98 2.94 10.40 7.53
N PRO A 99 1.62 10.52 7.75
CA PRO A 99 0.64 10.44 6.67
C PRO A 99 0.94 11.49 5.59
N GLN A 100 0.73 11.12 4.33
CA GLN A 100 0.89 12.06 3.22
C GLN A 100 -0.42 12.80 2.94
N THR A 101 -0.32 14.08 2.54
CA THR A 101 -1.46 14.87 2.06
C THR A 101 -1.17 15.33 0.63
N PRO A 102 -1.98 14.94 -0.37
CA PRO A 102 -3.17 14.09 -0.25
C PRO A 102 -2.83 12.63 0.07
N LEU A 103 -3.78 11.91 0.68
CA LEU A 103 -3.62 10.49 1.05
C LEU A 103 -3.43 9.60 -0.18
N ILE A 104 -4.12 9.94 -1.29
CA ILE A 104 -3.95 9.32 -2.61
C ILE A 104 -3.32 10.35 -3.54
N ALA A 105 -2.16 10.01 -4.11
CA ALA A 105 -1.41 10.92 -4.98
C ALA A 105 -0.83 10.19 -6.19
N ALA A 106 -0.83 10.84 -7.36
CA ALA A 106 -0.07 10.37 -8.50
C ALA A 106 1.45 10.58 -8.28
N GLY A 107 2.28 9.72 -8.87
CA GLY A 107 3.73 9.90 -8.96
C GLY A 107 4.56 8.84 -8.25
N VAL A 108 4.34 7.56 -8.54
CA VAL A 108 5.34 6.53 -8.23
C VAL A 108 6.38 6.54 -9.35
N THR A 109 7.66 6.66 -9.01
CA THR A 109 8.77 6.50 -9.96
C THR A 109 9.40 5.14 -9.68
N PRO A 110 9.68 4.30 -10.69
CA PRO A 110 10.50 3.10 -10.47
C PRO A 110 11.83 3.53 -9.85
N LEU A 111 12.27 2.81 -8.81
CA LEU A 111 13.65 2.93 -8.30
C LEU A 111 14.66 2.49 -9.38
#